data_AF-A0A090QLC2-F1
#
_entry.id   AF-A0A090QLC2-F1
#
_cell.length_a   1.000
_cell.length_b   1.000
_cell.length_c   1.000
_cell.angle_alpha   90.00
_cell.angle_beta   90.00
_cell.angle_gamma   90.00
#
_symmetry.space_group_name_H-M   'P 1'
#
loop_
_entity.id
_entity.type
_entity.pdbx_description
1 polymer ?
#
loop_
_entity_poly.entity_id
_entity_poly.type
_entity_poly.pdbx_seq_one_letter_code
_entity_poly.pdbx_strand_id
1 'polypeptide(L)' 'MDFTVSAGLGWRVFGNDELYFTTDWQSQDRNGDESLRLRLGYYYSF' A
#
# COMPACT_ATOMS: atom_id res chain seq x y z
N MET A 1 20.74 3.55 -6.15
CA MET A 1 20.18 3.04 -4.88
C MET A 1 18.70 2.98 -5.13
N ASP A 2 18.11 1.80 -5.05
CA ASP A 2 16.68 1.62 -5.27
C ASP A 2 15.96 2.10 -4.01
N PHE A 3 15.16 3.15 -4.09
CA PHE A 3 14.44 3.70 -2.94
C PHE A 3 12.96 3.29 -3.03
N THR A 4 12.51 2.48 -2.07
CA THR A 4 11.09 2.13 -1.92
C THR A 4 10.58 2.70 -0.60
N VAL A 5 9.56 3.56 -0.71
CA VAL A 5 8.82 4.13 0.43
C VAL A 5 7.43 3.52 0.44
N SER A 6 7.13 2.73 1.46
CA SER A 6 5.82 2.10 1.65
C SER A 6 5.13 2.68 2.89
N ALA A 7 3.92 3.23 2.72
CA ALA A 7 3.08 3.71 3.81
C ALA A 7 1.73 2.97 3.81
N GLY A 8 1.34 2.39 4.95
CA GLY A 8 0.12 1.62 5.11
C GLY A 8 -0.75 2.16 6.24
N LEU A 9 -2.05 2.29 6.00
CA LEU A 9 -3.08 2.61 6.98
C LEU A 9 -4.10 1.46 7.01
N GLY A 10 -4.22 0.81 8.17
CA GLY A 10 -5.25 -0.19 8.44
C GLY A 10 -6.36 0.40 9.32
N TRP A 11 -7.61 0.31 8.87
CA TRP A 11 -8.78 0.73 9.62
C TRP A 11 -9.67 -0.48 9.93
N ARG A 12 -9.77 -0.84 11.21
CA ARG A 12 -10.77 -1.81 11.69
C ARG A 12 -12.09 -1.09 11.85
N VAL A 13 -13.03 -1.34 10.93
CA VAL A 13 -14.27 -0.56 10.86
C VAL A 13 -15.25 -1.07 11.91
N PHE A 14 -15.61 -2.35 11.89
CA PHE A 14 -16.47 -2.96 12.92
C PHE A 14 -16.30 -4.48 12.98
N GLY A 15 -16.05 -5.02 14.18
CA GLY A 15 -16.26 -6.41 14.62
C GLY A 15 -15.50 -7.55 13.93
N ASN A 16 -15.14 -7.39 12.66
CA ASN A 16 -14.62 -8.42 11.78
C ASN A 16 -14.07 -7.83 10.46
N ASP A 17 -14.49 -6.62 10.10
CA ASP A 17 -14.11 -5.90 8.88
C ASP A 17 -12.83 -5.08 9.07
N GLU A 18 -11.78 -5.43 8.33
CA GLU A 18 -10.52 -4.67 8.27
C GLU A 18 -10.29 -4.14 6.85
N LEU A 19 -10.25 -2.81 6.72
CA LEU A 19 -9.84 -2.13 5.51
C LEU A 19 -8.36 -1.83 5.60
N TYR A 20 -7.59 -2.18 4.57
CA TYR A 20 -6.19 -1.78 4.45
C TYR A 20 -5.99 -0.92 3.21
N PHE A 21 -5.31 0.20 3.41
CA PHE A 21 -4.83 1.08 2.36
C PHE A 21 -3.32 1.10 2.42
N THR A 22 -2.65 0.77 1.33
CA THR A 22 -1.19 0.79 1.23
C THR A 22 -0.77 1.57 -0.01
N THR A 23 0.12 2.53 0.16
CA THR A 23 0.76 3.25 -0.93
C THR A 23 2.23 2.87 -0.94
N ASP A 24 2.66 2.26 -2.04
CA ASP A 24 4.03 1.85 -2.29
C ASP A 24 4.60 2.76 -3.38
N TRP A 25 5.53 3.63 -3.03
CA TRP A 25 6.26 4.45 -4.00
C TRP A 25 7.65 3.85 -4.19
N GLN A 26 7.94 3.40 -5.42
CA GLN A 26 9.24 2.86 -5.78
C GLN A 26 9.88 3.78 -6.83
N SER A 27 10.99 4.39 -6.44
CA SER A 27 11.86 5.11 -7.37
C SER A 27 13.01 4.19 -7.75
N GLN A 28 12.99 3.70 -9.00
CA GLN A 28 14.05 2.84 -9.52
C GLN A 28 15.09 3.69 -10.26
N ASP A 29 16.16 4.04 -9.53
CA ASP A 29 17.31 4.79 -10.03
C ASP A 29 18.08 3.98 -11.08
N ARG A 30 17.61 4.00 -12.34
CA ARG A 30 18.42 3.79 -13.55
C ARG A 30 17.70 4.11 -14.86
N ASN A 31 16.36 4.11 -14.89
CA ASN A 31 15.57 4.36 -16.11
C ASN A 31 14.60 5.56 -15.97
N GLY A 32 14.52 6.20 -14.79
CA GLY A 32 13.63 7.33 -14.54
C GLY A 32 12.14 6.97 -14.47
N ASP A 33 11.81 5.67 -14.34
CA ASP A 33 10.44 5.21 -14.23
C ASP A 33 10.02 5.23 -12.75
N GLU A 34 9.24 6.25 -12.39
CA GLU A 34 8.64 6.38 -11.07
C GLU A 34 7.38 5.51 -11.03
N SER A 35 7.39 4.47 -10.19
CA SER A 35 6.22 3.61 -10.03
C SER A 35 5.51 3.91 -8.71
N LEU A 36 4.36 4.56 -8.82
CA LEU A 36 3.44 4.73 -7.70
C LEU A 36 2.40 3.60 -7.73
N ARG A 37 2.41 2.74 -6.71
CA ARG A 37 1.48 1.62 -6.58
C ARG A 37 0.55 1.84 -5.39
N LEU A 38 -0.73 1.98 -5.70
CA LEU A 38 -1.80 2.08 -4.71
C LEU A 38 -2.47 0.71 -4.54
N ARG A 39 -2.56 0.24 -3.30
CA ARG A 39 -3.23 -1.00 -2.91
C ARG A 39 -4.34 -0.66 -1.94
N LEU A 40 -5.56 -0.91 -2.38
CA LEU A 40 -6.74 -0.94 -1.52
C LEU A 40 -7.14 -2.39 -1.36
N GLY A 41 -7.32 -2.84 -0.14
CA GLY A 41 -7.98 -4.11 0.08
C GLY A 41 -8.84 -4.11 1.32
N TYR A 42 -9.75 -5.05 1.29
CA TYR A 42 -10.80 -5.22 2.27
C TYR A 42 -10.76 -6.69 2.69
N TYR A 43 -10.65 -6.90 3.99
CA TYR A 43 -10.65 -8.21 4.59
C TYR A 43 -11.95 -8.37 5.38
N TYR A 44 -12.74 -9.36 4.98
CA TYR A 44 -13.95 -9.80 5.66
C TYR A 44 -13.74 -11.24 6.13
N SER A 45 -13.82 -11.50 7.43
CA SER A 45 -13.44 -12.77 8.04
C SER A 45 -14.63 -13.43 8.78
N PHE A 46 -15.63 -13.94 8.05
CA PHE A 46 -16.82 -14.60 8.62
C PHE A 46 -16.50 -15.69 9.67
#